data_AF-A0A6G0X398-F1
#
_entry.id   AF-A0A6G0X398-F1
#
_cell.length_a   1.000
_cell.length_b   1.000
_cell.length_c   1.000
_cell.angle_alpha   90.00
_cell.angle_beta   90.00
_cell.angle_gamma   90.00
#
_symmetry.space_group_name_H-M   'P 1'
#
loop_
_entity.id
_entity.type
_entity.pdbx_description
1 polymer ?
#
loop_
_entity_poly.entity_id
_entity_poly.type
_entity_poly.pdbx_seq_one_letter_code
_entity_poly.pdbx_strand_id
1 'polypeptide(L)'
;MAHPSEAPYISDDITAHSATKRKFTIHLGLIVLLLINVIVLYVLHFADNSSNVKVKSESFQANGEIDNKVVSFNADGSVRAGAGTTAYLDAATLPSDDLSYMTISPIGLSTSNTAIITYYVKSKKQAVVTTLAVAKDNSAKLADAPAENIVANVQVRGVATLSNTQAVFIESTSLGVVNAVYGKISGGNSVFYVKDNRALIANASISNTIGRVSATQFATTSYEPYVENGTWWQNINVGTVSAEGAITLSSPLRFGVANDGNGNSCTNSKAQVVAGGFLVTYFGTSSGNSTGLCVVYATPNGTAVSKITETCNKKYKPTYFVDSTTLADDLVAFTFYDAANNNALTIATVGVTSQKALVFRSDYVIQGAAGAFDFGSYYSWSPTPYIEALGNNKLAILFLNPSNQGRPTTQVFKVTDSFGLVPSTPLMRLSNGDFSLAIKNPNATTASVTLDLLPVTNSSYAAVYSGALDTLQVKRVSVVESLGKPIGIGSSSQAIVMNGAAKVDGVDLTPGQAYYTTTKGEILAATSTDAGAEYYFVGNKTVVSQDSRVGVAVTKDKIYVTSSL
;
A
#
# COMPACT_ATOMS: atom_id res chain seq x y z
N MET A 1 -40.99 69.01 76.97
CA MET A 1 -40.32 68.15 78.00
C MET A 1 -40.71 66.71 77.71
N ALA A 2 -39.90 65.67 77.77
CA ALA A 2 -38.46 65.44 77.75
C ALA A 2 -38.30 63.90 77.85
N HIS A 3 -37.65 63.22 76.88
CA HIS A 3 -37.02 61.86 76.92
C HIS A 3 -37.85 60.63 77.41
N PRO A 4 -37.38 59.35 77.34
CA PRO A 4 -36.61 58.56 76.34
C PRO A 4 -37.13 57.10 76.14
N SER A 5 -36.34 56.24 75.43
CA SER A 5 -36.33 54.74 75.38
C SER A 5 -37.38 54.08 74.43
N GLU A 6 -37.10 53.07 73.59
CA GLU A 6 -36.04 52.04 73.46
C GLU A 6 -35.98 51.53 71.99
N ALA A 7 -34.80 51.14 71.51
CA ALA A 7 -34.59 50.54 70.17
C ALA A 7 -34.84 49.01 70.16
N PRO A 8 -34.95 48.37 68.97
CA PRO A 8 -34.09 47.21 68.78
C PRO A 8 -33.26 47.31 67.48
N TYR A 9 -32.02 46.92 67.66
CA TYR A 9 -31.00 46.67 66.66
C TYR A 9 -31.49 45.71 65.55
N ILE A 10 -31.41 46.14 64.29
CA ILE A 10 -31.35 45.25 63.13
C ILE A 10 -29.95 45.42 62.56
N SER A 11 -29.20 44.32 62.53
CA SER A 11 -27.86 44.25 61.98
C SER A 11 -27.87 44.63 60.51
N ASP A 12 -27.02 45.58 60.12
CA ASP A 12 -26.64 45.81 58.73
C ASP A 12 -25.91 44.57 58.21
N ASP A 13 -26.61 43.74 57.44
CA ASP A 13 -26.02 42.57 56.78
C ASP A 13 -25.27 43.01 55.50
N ILE A 14 -24.17 43.74 55.69
CA ILE A 14 -23.23 44.14 54.62
C ILE A 14 -22.53 42.91 54.00
N THR A 15 -22.60 41.76 54.68
CA THR A 15 -22.08 40.47 54.20
C THR A 15 -22.86 39.88 53.03
N ALA A 16 -24.16 40.17 52.88
CA ALA A 16 -24.97 39.60 51.81
C ALA A 16 -24.69 40.22 50.43
N HIS A 17 -24.40 41.53 50.36
CA HIS A 17 -24.12 42.21 49.08
C HIS A 17 -22.73 41.87 48.51
N SER A 18 -21.73 41.64 49.38
CA SER A 18 -20.39 41.21 48.96
C SER A 18 -20.37 39.74 48.51
N ALA A 19 -21.07 38.86 49.23
CA ALA A 19 -21.17 37.44 48.87
C ALA A 19 -21.91 37.21 47.55
N THR A 20 -22.95 38.01 47.25
CA THR A 20 -23.73 37.90 46.01
C THR A 20 -22.93 38.40 44.80
N LYS A 21 -22.21 39.53 44.94
CA LYS A 21 -21.29 40.01 43.89
C LYS A 21 -20.18 39.01 43.61
N ARG A 22 -19.54 38.44 44.65
CA ARG A 22 -18.45 37.47 44.48
C ARG A 22 -18.93 36.16 43.83
N LYS A 23 -20.12 35.65 44.20
CA LYS A 23 -20.74 34.50 43.55
C LYS A 23 -21.08 34.78 42.09
N PHE A 24 -21.61 35.97 41.78
CA PHE A 24 -21.91 36.39 40.41
C PHE A 24 -20.65 36.51 39.55
N THR A 25 -19.56 37.08 40.07
CA THR A 25 -18.28 37.17 39.34
C THR A 25 -17.66 35.80 39.09
N ILE A 26 -17.74 34.87 40.05
CA ILE A 26 -17.24 33.49 39.89
C ILE A 26 -18.08 32.73 38.86
N HIS A 27 -19.41 32.86 38.90
CA HIS A 27 -20.29 32.21 37.92
C HIS A 27 -20.12 32.81 36.53
N LEU A 28 -19.98 34.13 36.42
CA LEU A 28 -19.68 34.80 35.15
C LEU A 28 -18.33 34.35 34.59
N GLY A 29 -17.30 34.23 35.45
CA GLY A 29 -15.99 33.70 35.07
C GLY A 29 -16.06 32.26 34.56
N LEU A 30 -16.84 31.39 35.22
CA LEU A 30 -17.06 30.02 34.77
C LEU A 30 -17.85 29.93 33.46
N ILE A 31 -18.87 30.78 33.28
CA ILE A 31 -19.65 30.86 32.03
C ILE A 31 -18.76 31.32 30.88
N VAL A 32 -17.94 32.35 31.09
CA VAL A 32 -16.99 32.84 30.08
C VAL A 32 -15.95 31.76 29.76
N LEU A 33 -15.44 31.05 30.75
CA LEU A 33 -14.47 29.97 30.54
C LEU A 33 -15.09 28.78 29.79
N LEU A 34 -16.33 28.42 30.09
CA LEU A 34 -17.09 27.42 29.34
C LEU A 34 -17.30 27.87 27.89
N LEU A 35 -17.70 29.13 27.68
CA LEU A 35 -17.96 29.70 26.36
C LEU A 35 -16.68 29.76 25.51
N ILE A 36 -15.55 30.15 26.12
CA ILE A 36 -14.23 30.10 25.48
C ILE A 36 -13.85 28.65 25.13
N ASN A 37 -14.02 27.69 26.04
CA ASN A 37 -13.72 26.29 25.75
C ASN A 37 -14.62 25.72 24.65
N VAL A 38 -15.90 26.09 24.60
CA VAL A 38 -16.82 25.71 23.52
C VAL A 38 -16.41 26.36 22.20
N ILE A 39 -15.98 27.62 22.20
CA ILE A 39 -15.44 28.29 21.01
C ILE A 39 -14.14 27.64 20.57
N VAL A 40 -13.23 27.30 21.49
CA VAL A 40 -11.98 26.61 21.18
C VAL A 40 -12.26 25.22 20.63
N LEU A 41 -13.21 24.47 21.20
CA LEU A 41 -13.67 23.18 20.67
C LEU A 41 -14.34 23.34 19.31
N TYR A 42 -15.12 24.38 19.09
CA TYR A 42 -15.72 24.69 17.80
C TYR A 42 -14.65 25.05 16.77
N VAL A 43 -13.70 25.92 17.12
CA VAL A 43 -12.58 26.31 16.26
C VAL A 43 -11.68 25.11 15.99
N LEU A 44 -11.32 24.27 16.97
CA LEU A 44 -10.60 23.02 16.71
C LEU A 44 -11.44 22.09 15.83
N HIS A 45 -12.71 21.86 16.16
CA HIS A 45 -13.56 20.96 15.40
C HIS A 45 -13.77 21.42 13.95
N PHE A 46 -13.78 22.72 13.65
CA PHE A 46 -13.97 23.23 12.29
C PHE A 46 -12.66 23.61 11.57
N ALA A 47 -11.61 24.00 12.30
CA ALA A 47 -10.28 24.25 11.72
C ALA A 47 -9.53 22.96 11.42
N ASP A 48 -9.77 21.88 12.19
CA ASP A 48 -9.13 20.58 11.97
C ASP A 48 -9.94 19.71 10.97
N ASN A 49 -11.28 19.85 10.91
CA ASN A 49 -12.11 19.13 9.93
C ASN A 49 -12.17 19.79 8.55
N SER A 50 -11.50 20.93 8.34
CA SER A 50 -11.38 21.52 7.02
C SER A 50 -9.93 21.74 6.67
N SER A 51 -9.31 20.70 6.11
CA SER A 51 -8.31 20.89 5.06
C SER A 51 -8.97 21.55 3.85
N ASN A 52 -9.54 22.75 4.03
CA ASN A 52 -9.91 23.64 2.96
C ASN A 52 -8.59 24.07 2.36
N VAL A 53 -8.14 23.28 1.39
CA VAL A 53 -7.10 23.65 0.46
C VAL A 53 -7.43 25.05 -0.03
N LYS A 54 -6.72 26.06 0.47
CA LYS A 54 -6.95 27.45 0.10
C LYS A 54 -6.43 27.62 -1.31
N VAL A 55 -7.31 27.38 -2.29
CA VAL A 55 -7.02 27.65 -3.69
C VAL A 55 -6.87 29.16 -3.83
N LYS A 56 -5.64 29.61 -4.07
CA LYS A 56 -5.34 31.03 -4.26
C LYS A 56 -5.67 31.39 -5.72
N SER A 57 -6.00 32.65 -5.98
CA SER A 57 -6.12 33.18 -7.34
C SER A 57 -4.85 32.91 -8.17
N GLU A 58 -3.69 32.92 -7.51
CA GLU A 58 -2.37 32.53 -8.06
C GLU A 58 -2.33 31.08 -8.57
N SER A 59 -3.09 30.15 -7.97
CA SER A 59 -3.17 28.75 -8.44
C SER A 59 -3.77 28.63 -9.84
N PHE A 60 -4.52 29.64 -10.30
CA PHE A 60 -5.12 29.68 -11.64
C PHE A 60 -4.25 30.40 -12.67
N GLN A 61 -3.10 30.95 -12.27
CA GLN A 61 -2.12 31.46 -13.22
C GLN A 61 -1.36 30.28 -13.80
N ALA A 62 -1.64 29.96 -15.06
CA ALA A 62 -0.98 28.87 -15.76
C ALA A 62 0.53 29.16 -15.90
N ASN A 63 1.35 28.19 -15.50
CA ASN A 63 2.67 28.05 -16.09
C ASN A 63 2.47 27.35 -17.46
N GLY A 64 3.33 27.62 -18.45
CA GLY A 64 3.17 27.04 -19.80
C GLY A 64 3.14 25.51 -19.86
N GLU A 65 3.37 24.82 -18.74
CA GLU A 65 3.29 23.36 -18.61
C GLU A 65 1.85 22.81 -18.55
N ILE A 66 0.86 23.62 -18.13
CA ILE A 66 -0.57 23.23 -18.06
C ILE A 66 -1.43 23.84 -19.18
N ASP A 67 -0.83 24.60 -20.09
CA ASP A 67 -1.52 25.19 -21.24
C ASP A 67 -2.22 24.10 -22.07
N ASN A 68 -3.51 24.33 -22.36
CA ASN A 68 -4.34 23.43 -23.16
C ASN A 68 -4.47 21.99 -22.62
N LYS A 69 -4.11 21.75 -21.35
CA LYS A 69 -4.25 20.44 -20.70
C LYS A 69 -5.43 20.41 -19.74
N VAL A 70 -5.97 19.22 -19.54
CA VAL A 70 -6.90 18.98 -18.42
C VAL A 70 -6.14 19.14 -17.13
N VAL A 71 -6.78 19.69 -16.10
CA VAL A 71 -6.14 20.00 -14.83
C VAL A 71 -6.90 19.46 -13.62
N SER A 72 -6.18 19.26 -12.50
CA SER A 72 -6.72 18.97 -11.16
C SER A 72 -5.90 19.70 -10.08
N PHE A 73 -6.32 19.58 -8.81
CA PHE A 73 -5.57 20.13 -7.68
C PHE A 73 -4.64 19.11 -7.02
N ASN A 74 -3.49 19.60 -6.57
CA ASN A 74 -2.64 18.97 -5.58
C ASN A 74 -3.23 19.12 -4.16
N ALA A 75 -2.67 18.38 -3.20
CA ALA A 75 -3.07 18.47 -1.79
C ALA A 75 -2.79 19.85 -1.15
N ASP A 76 -1.84 20.61 -1.70
CA ASP A 76 -1.49 21.97 -1.27
C ASP A 76 -2.32 23.08 -1.96
N GLY A 77 -3.17 22.72 -2.93
CA GLY A 77 -4.01 23.66 -3.68
C GLY A 77 -3.37 24.29 -4.90
N SER A 78 -2.16 23.86 -5.26
CA SER A 78 -1.60 24.16 -6.57
C SER A 78 -2.33 23.37 -7.66
N VAL A 79 -2.43 23.97 -8.85
CA VAL A 79 -2.98 23.30 -10.03
C VAL A 79 -1.89 22.45 -10.70
N ARG A 80 -2.28 21.30 -11.22
CA ARG A 80 -1.44 20.40 -12.00
C ARG A 80 -2.17 19.89 -13.24
N ALA A 81 -1.42 19.44 -14.24
CA ALA A 81 -1.97 18.71 -15.37
C ALA A 81 -2.50 17.33 -14.94
N GLY A 82 -3.56 16.88 -15.63
CA GLY A 82 -4.21 15.59 -15.48
C GLY A 82 -5.12 15.45 -14.26
N ALA A 83 -5.90 14.36 -14.25
CA ALA A 83 -6.88 14.06 -13.21
C ALA A 83 -7.25 12.58 -13.15
N GLY A 84 -7.97 12.22 -12.08
CA GLY A 84 -8.48 10.87 -11.79
C GLY A 84 -7.36 9.83 -11.67
N THR A 85 -7.70 8.57 -11.89
CA THR A 85 -6.76 7.45 -11.79
C THR A 85 -6.41 6.92 -13.16
N THR A 86 -5.12 6.79 -13.46
CA THR A 86 -4.63 6.24 -14.71
C THR A 86 -3.60 5.15 -14.45
N ALA A 87 -3.73 4.02 -15.13
CA ALA A 87 -2.74 2.96 -15.16
C ALA A 87 -2.12 2.84 -16.56
N TYR A 88 -0.80 2.94 -16.63
CA TYR A 88 0.00 2.71 -17.84
C TYR A 88 0.54 1.29 -17.79
N LEU A 89 -0.03 0.39 -18.59
CA LEU A 89 0.09 -1.06 -18.39
C LEU A 89 1.43 -1.65 -18.82
N ASP A 90 2.06 -1.14 -19.88
CA ASP A 90 3.36 -1.63 -20.36
C ASP A 90 4.42 -0.52 -20.20
N ALA A 91 4.61 -0.05 -18.96
CA ALA A 91 5.45 1.09 -18.67
C ALA A 91 6.94 0.80 -18.95
N ALA A 92 7.39 -0.45 -18.80
CA ALA A 92 8.76 -0.87 -19.08
C ALA A 92 8.84 -1.99 -20.12
N THR A 93 9.90 -1.95 -20.93
CA THR A 93 10.33 -3.09 -21.73
C THR A 93 10.95 -4.14 -20.83
N LEU A 94 10.36 -5.34 -20.80
CA LEU A 94 10.85 -6.49 -20.06
C LEU A 94 11.69 -7.42 -20.95
N PRO A 95 12.59 -8.25 -20.39
CA PRO A 95 13.31 -9.28 -21.14
C PRO A 95 12.37 -10.17 -21.94
N SER A 96 12.81 -10.70 -23.08
CA SER A 96 12.00 -11.60 -23.90
C SER A 96 11.74 -12.94 -23.22
N ASP A 97 12.66 -13.43 -22.39
CA ASP A 97 12.52 -14.67 -21.62
C ASP A 97 11.32 -14.66 -20.67
N ASP A 98 10.73 -15.83 -20.42
CA ASP A 98 9.67 -15.99 -19.42
C ASP A 98 10.21 -15.80 -18.00
N LEU A 99 9.45 -15.05 -17.20
CA LEU A 99 9.81 -14.69 -15.83
C LEU A 99 8.92 -15.48 -14.86
N SER A 100 9.53 -16.23 -13.94
CA SER A 100 8.75 -16.98 -12.94
C SER A 100 8.19 -16.10 -11.83
N TYR A 101 8.91 -15.03 -11.48
CA TYR A 101 8.45 -14.01 -10.54
C TYR A 101 9.17 -12.69 -10.83
N MET A 102 8.60 -11.62 -10.28
CA MET A 102 9.18 -10.29 -10.18
C MET A 102 8.88 -9.75 -8.78
N THR A 103 9.89 -9.15 -8.16
CA THR A 103 9.79 -8.50 -6.84
C THR A 103 10.48 -7.16 -6.92
N ILE A 104 9.90 -6.13 -6.31
CA ILE A 104 10.40 -4.76 -6.29
C ILE A 104 10.56 -4.25 -4.86
N SER A 105 11.58 -3.43 -4.63
CA SER A 105 11.87 -2.82 -3.33
C SER A 105 12.41 -1.41 -3.55
N PRO A 106 12.12 -0.41 -2.70
CA PRO A 106 12.57 0.95 -2.93
C PRO A 106 14.09 1.03 -2.90
N ILE A 107 14.70 1.94 -3.69
CA ILE A 107 16.05 2.41 -3.38
C ILE A 107 15.93 3.57 -2.41
N GLY A 108 16.41 3.34 -1.18
CA GLY A 108 16.23 4.26 -0.06
C GLY A 108 14.94 4.00 0.74
N LEU A 109 14.69 4.85 1.76
CA LEU A 109 13.58 4.69 2.72
C LEU A 109 12.37 5.60 2.44
N SER A 110 12.52 6.55 1.54
CA SER A 110 11.44 7.44 1.08
C SER A 110 10.92 6.99 -0.28
N THR A 111 9.78 7.52 -0.70
CA THR A 111 9.30 7.40 -2.09
C THR A 111 10.45 7.67 -3.06
N SER A 112 10.76 6.70 -3.90
CA SER A 112 11.87 6.76 -4.83
C SER A 112 11.35 6.43 -6.21
N ASN A 113 11.79 7.20 -7.19
CA ASN A 113 11.52 6.89 -8.57
C ASN A 113 12.41 5.77 -9.11
N THR A 114 13.30 5.20 -8.30
CA THR A 114 14.10 4.04 -8.65
C THR A 114 13.90 2.92 -7.63
N ALA A 115 13.69 1.71 -8.13
CA ALA A 115 13.50 0.50 -7.36
C ALA A 115 14.62 -0.49 -7.64
N ILE A 116 14.95 -1.32 -6.65
CA ILE A 116 15.57 -2.62 -6.90
C ILE A 116 14.47 -3.52 -7.46
N ILE A 117 14.74 -4.19 -8.56
CA ILE A 117 13.87 -5.22 -9.12
C ILE A 117 14.65 -6.51 -9.26
N THR A 118 14.02 -7.60 -8.83
CA THR A 118 14.58 -8.96 -8.94
C THR A 118 13.61 -9.86 -9.66
N TYR A 119 14.13 -10.73 -10.52
CA TYR A 119 13.32 -11.67 -11.28
C TYR A 119 14.09 -12.95 -11.57
N TYR A 120 13.37 -14.02 -11.88
CA TYR A 120 13.97 -15.32 -12.20
C TYR A 120 13.62 -15.80 -13.60
N VAL A 121 14.64 -16.11 -14.37
CA VAL A 121 14.55 -16.64 -15.72
C VAL A 121 14.66 -18.16 -15.67
N LYS A 122 13.52 -18.85 -15.81
CA LYS A 122 13.42 -20.31 -15.60
C LYS A 122 14.25 -21.10 -16.61
N SER A 123 14.22 -20.70 -17.87
CA SER A 123 14.97 -21.35 -18.97
C SER A 123 16.48 -21.36 -18.71
N LYS A 124 16.99 -20.31 -18.06
CA LYS A 124 18.42 -20.11 -17.76
C LYS A 124 18.80 -20.53 -16.33
N LYS A 125 17.82 -20.82 -15.48
CA LYS A 125 17.98 -21.08 -14.04
C LYS A 125 18.77 -19.98 -13.32
N GLN A 126 18.45 -18.72 -13.62
CA GLN A 126 19.18 -17.56 -13.09
C GLN A 126 18.23 -16.56 -12.43
N ALA A 127 18.62 -16.07 -11.26
CA ALA A 127 18.06 -14.85 -10.70
C ALA A 127 18.83 -13.64 -11.24
N VAL A 128 18.12 -12.55 -11.49
CA VAL A 128 18.71 -11.28 -11.93
C VAL A 128 18.32 -10.20 -10.94
N VAL A 129 19.31 -9.42 -10.48
CA VAL A 129 19.11 -8.25 -9.63
C VAL A 129 19.49 -7.00 -10.43
N THR A 130 18.55 -6.09 -10.61
CA THR A 130 18.80 -4.83 -11.34
C THR A 130 17.92 -3.72 -10.77
N THR A 131 17.81 -2.61 -11.48
CA THR A 131 16.97 -1.48 -11.08
C THR A 131 15.89 -1.16 -12.12
N LEU A 132 14.77 -0.65 -11.61
CA LEU A 132 13.67 -0.12 -12.40
C LEU A 132 13.54 1.37 -12.07
N ALA A 133 13.73 2.24 -13.05
CA ALA A 133 13.55 3.68 -12.89
C ALA A 133 12.24 4.13 -13.54
N VAL A 134 11.38 4.82 -12.80
CA VAL A 134 10.17 5.45 -13.30
C VAL A 134 10.47 6.92 -13.61
N ALA A 135 10.25 7.31 -14.85
CA ALA A 135 10.42 8.68 -15.31
C ALA A 135 9.19 9.53 -15.00
N LYS A 136 9.33 10.86 -15.10
CA LYS A 136 8.25 11.83 -14.86
C LYS A 136 7.08 11.68 -15.84
N ASP A 137 7.30 11.06 -16.99
CA ASP A 137 6.28 10.74 -17.97
C ASP A 137 5.65 9.36 -17.73
N ASN A 138 5.81 8.76 -16.56
CA ASN A 138 5.30 7.45 -16.18
C ASN A 138 5.77 6.28 -17.06
N SER A 139 6.73 6.51 -17.96
CA SER A 139 7.50 5.42 -18.53
C SER A 139 8.43 4.87 -17.46
N ALA A 140 8.77 3.60 -17.59
CA ALA A 140 9.71 2.94 -16.70
C ALA A 140 10.81 2.27 -17.52
N LYS A 141 12.02 2.24 -16.98
CA LYS A 141 13.19 1.67 -17.63
C LYS A 141 13.85 0.67 -16.71
N LEU A 142 13.97 -0.56 -17.21
CA LEU A 142 14.80 -1.59 -16.59
C LEU A 142 16.26 -1.34 -16.97
N ALA A 143 17.15 -1.29 -15.98
CA ALA A 143 18.59 -1.19 -16.22
C ALA A 143 19.18 -2.56 -16.60
N ASP A 144 20.28 -2.54 -17.34
CA ASP A 144 21.07 -3.75 -17.59
C ASP A 144 21.68 -4.25 -16.28
N ALA A 145 21.58 -5.55 -16.04
CA ALA A 145 22.17 -6.17 -14.86
C ALA A 145 23.67 -6.40 -15.06
N PRO A 146 24.53 -5.94 -14.14
CA PRO A 146 25.93 -6.37 -14.09
C PRO A 146 26.03 -7.90 -14.00
N ALA A 147 27.13 -8.47 -14.51
CA ALA A 147 27.32 -9.92 -14.53
C ALA A 147 27.26 -10.54 -13.12
N GLU A 148 27.76 -9.82 -12.12
CA GLU A 148 27.76 -10.22 -10.70
C GLU A 148 26.35 -10.31 -10.10
N ASN A 149 25.38 -9.59 -10.69
CA ASN A 149 23.99 -9.61 -10.28
C ASN A 149 23.15 -10.68 -10.99
N ILE A 150 23.77 -11.46 -11.88
CA ILE A 150 23.14 -12.60 -12.55
C ILE A 150 23.61 -13.87 -11.84
N VAL A 151 22.75 -14.41 -10.98
CA VAL A 151 23.12 -15.46 -10.03
C VAL A 151 22.50 -16.80 -10.47
N ALA A 152 23.35 -17.77 -10.77
CA ALA A 152 22.93 -19.08 -11.25
C ALA A 152 22.43 -19.99 -10.12
N ASN A 153 21.45 -20.85 -10.44
CA ASN A 153 20.90 -21.92 -9.59
C ASN A 153 20.28 -21.46 -8.26
N VAL A 154 19.94 -20.18 -8.15
CA VAL A 154 19.27 -19.61 -6.99
C VAL A 154 18.10 -18.73 -7.43
N GLN A 155 17.21 -18.43 -6.48
CA GLN A 155 16.12 -17.47 -6.61
C GLN A 155 16.28 -16.42 -5.53
N VAL A 156 16.16 -15.14 -5.89
CA VAL A 156 16.04 -14.03 -4.94
C VAL A 156 14.55 -13.76 -4.69
N ARG A 157 14.01 -14.22 -3.57
CA ARG A 157 12.55 -14.25 -3.29
C ARG A 157 12.05 -13.11 -2.41
N GLY A 158 12.92 -12.21 -2.00
CA GLY A 158 12.56 -11.06 -1.17
C GLY A 158 13.73 -10.10 -1.05
N VAL A 159 13.40 -8.82 -0.87
CA VAL A 159 14.37 -7.74 -0.72
C VAL A 159 13.94 -6.85 0.43
N ALA A 160 14.86 -6.50 1.32
CA ALA A 160 14.66 -5.45 2.31
C ALA A 160 15.72 -4.37 2.14
N THR A 161 15.30 -3.20 1.69
CA THR A 161 16.14 -2.00 1.69
C THR A 161 16.25 -1.48 3.12
N LEU A 162 17.47 -1.41 3.66
CA LEU A 162 17.71 -1.00 5.05
C LEU A 162 18.00 0.50 5.14
N SER A 163 18.72 1.02 4.16
CA SER A 163 19.14 2.41 4.06
C SER A 163 19.36 2.81 2.59
N ASN A 164 19.85 4.03 2.36
CA ASN A 164 20.22 4.49 1.02
C ASN A 164 21.46 3.80 0.44
N THR A 165 22.19 3.01 1.24
CA THR A 165 23.43 2.35 0.82
C THR A 165 23.38 0.83 0.98
N GLN A 166 22.37 0.29 1.66
CA GLN A 166 22.30 -1.12 2.04
C GLN A 166 20.92 -1.71 1.78
N ALA A 167 20.93 -2.91 1.21
CA ALA A 167 19.79 -3.81 1.10
C ALA A 167 20.20 -5.23 1.51
N VAL A 168 19.21 -6.09 1.74
CA VAL A 168 19.42 -7.52 1.98
C VAL A 168 18.47 -8.31 1.10
N PHE A 169 19.00 -9.33 0.44
CA PHE A 169 18.28 -10.25 -0.41
C PHE A 169 18.04 -11.56 0.33
N ILE A 170 16.83 -12.12 0.23
CA ILE A 170 16.61 -13.53 0.54
C ILE A 170 16.88 -14.35 -0.73
N GLU A 171 17.98 -15.09 -0.70
CA GLU A 171 18.36 -16.09 -1.70
C GLU A 171 17.84 -17.47 -1.27
N SER A 172 17.29 -18.24 -2.21
CA SER A 172 16.88 -19.63 -2.00
C SER A 172 17.40 -20.51 -3.13
N THR A 173 17.96 -21.66 -2.77
CA THR A 173 18.28 -22.73 -3.74
C THR A 173 17.04 -23.61 -4.00
N SER A 174 17.12 -24.50 -4.99
CA SER A 174 16.09 -25.52 -5.23
C SER A 174 15.95 -26.55 -4.11
N LEU A 175 16.95 -26.66 -3.23
CA LEU A 175 16.93 -27.54 -2.06
C LEU A 175 16.34 -26.85 -0.81
N GLY A 176 15.87 -25.60 -0.94
CA GLY A 176 15.35 -24.82 0.19
C GLY A 176 16.43 -24.33 1.16
N VAL A 177 17.69 -24.26 0.71
CA VAL A 177 18.75 -23.56 1.47
C VAL A 177 18.53 -22.06 1.28
N VAL A 178 18.33 -21.35 2.39
CA VAL A 178 17.96 -19.94 2.40
C VAL A 178 19.07 -19.11 3.02
N ASN A 179 19.58 -18.13 2.28
CA ASN A 179 20.59 -17.19 2.74
C ASN A 179 20.06 -15.76 2.73
N ALA A 180 20.46 -14.97 3.72
CA ALA A 180 20.45 -13.53 3.60
C ALA A 180 21.75 -13.10 2.91
N VAL A 181 21.66 -12.32 1.84
CA VAL A 181 22.81 -11.83 1.08
C VAL A 181 22.83 -10.31 1.06
N TYR A 182 24.01 -9.74 1.29
CA TYR A 182 24.18 -8.29 1.30
C TYR A 182 24.01 -7.69 -0.10
N GLY A 183 23.26 -6.59 -0.16
CA GLY A 183 23.13 -5.73 -1.32
C GLY A 183 23.74 -4.37 -1.05
N LYS A 184 24.70 -3.96 -1.89
CA LYS A 184 25.25 -2.61 -1.85
C LYS A 184 24.47 -1.72 -2.81
N ILE A 185 23.98 -0.60 -2.30
CA ILE A 185 23.40 0.48 -3.12
C ILE A 185 24.47 1.56 -3.24
N SER A 186 24.88 1.88 -4.48
CA SER A 186 25.86 2.94 -4.74
C SER A 186 25.19 4.27 -5.11
N GLY A 187 25.98 5.34 -5.11
CA GLY A 187 25.56 6.60 -5.72
C GLY A 187 25.08 6.39 -7.16
N GLY A 188 24.04 7.13 -7.56
CA GLY A 188 23.37 6.96 -8.85
C GLY A 188 22.32 5.82 -8.89
N ASN A 189 21.85 5.36 -7.73
CA ASN A 189 20.81 4.34 -7.59
C ASN A 189 21.13 3.01 -8.30
N SER A 190 22.40 2.61 -8.34
CA SER A 190 22.79 1.28 -8.81
C SER A 190 22.83 0.29 -7.64
N VAL A 191 22.53 -0.97 -7.91
CA VAL A 191 22.50 -2.05 -6.91
C VAL A 191 23.51 -3.15 -7.27
N PHE A 192 24.20 -3.68 -6.27
CA PHE A 192 25.16 -4.78 -6.42
C PHE A 192 24.82 -5.91 -5.46
N TYR A 193 24.71 -7.12 -6.01
CA TYR A 193 24.53 -8.35 -5.26
C TYR A 193 25.90 -8.86 -4.78
N VAL A 194 26.14 -8.84 -3.47
CA VAL A 194 27.46 -9.18 -2.90
C VAL A 194 27.45 -10.63 -2.40
N LYS A 195 27.56 -11.57 -3.35
CA LYS A 195 27.41 -13.02 -3.11
C LYS A 195 28.28 -13.58 -1.97
N ASP A 196 29.47 -13.00 -1.75
CA ASP A 196 30.43 -13.48 -0.76
C ASP A 196 30.04 -13.07 0.67
N ASN A 197 29.17 -12.05 0.80
CA ASN A 197 28.64 -11.57 2.07
C ASN A 197 27.24 -12.15 2.31
N ARG A 198 27.19 -13.41 2.74
CA ARG A 198 25.94 -14.13 3.01
C ARG A 198 25.93 -14.83 4.36
N ALA A 199 24.74 -14.96 4.94
CA ALA A 199 24.50 -15.72 6.17
C ALA A 199 23.33 -16.71 5.99
N LEU A 200 23.50 -17.93 6.51
CA LEU A 200 22.49 -18.98 6.43
C LEU A 200 21.30 -18.66 7.36
N ILE A 201 20.10 -18.52 6.80
CA ILE A 201 18.86 -18.31 7.57
C ILE A 201 18.24 -19.65 7.94
N ALA A 202 18.07 -20.53 6.96
CA ALA A 202 17.41 -21.81 7.13
C ALA A 202 17.90 -22.84 6.12
N ASN A 203 17.72 -24.11 6.45
CA ASN A 203 17.95 -25.24 5.56
C ASN A 203 16.61 -25.94 5.30
N ALA A 204 16.34 -26.34 4.06
CA ALA A 204 15.06 -26.93 3.62
C ALA A 204 13.80 -26.11 3.95
N SER A 205 13.90 -24.77 3.99
CA SER A 205 12.73 -23.88 4.19
C SER A 205 12.01 -23.63 2.86
N ILE A 206 10.70 -23.84 2.85
CA ILE A 206 9.86 -23.78 1.64
C ILE A 206 9.26 -22.39 1.37
N SER A 207 9.17 -21.53 2.38
CA SER A 207 8.62 -20.17 2.27
C SER A 207 9.37 -19.23 3.21
N ASN A 208 9.64 -18.01 2.75
CA ASN A 208 10.42 -17.05 3.53
C ASN A 208 9.98 -15.64 3.17
N THR A 209 10.01 -14.75 4.16
CA THR A 209 9.76 -13.32 3.97
C THR A 209 10.86 -12.52 4.62
N ILE A 210 11.07 -11.29 4.16
CA ILE A 210 12.02 -10.35 4.75
C ILE A 210 11.38 -8.99 4.89
N GLY A 211 11.64 -8.32 6.01
CA GLY A 211 11.27 -6.94 6.24
C GLY A 211 12.41 -6.19 6.90
N ARG A 212 12.47 -4.87 6.69
CA ARG A 212 13.38 -3.99 7.41
C ARG A 212 12.97 -3.93 8.89
N VAL A 213 13.94 -3.81 9.79
CA VAL A 213 13.72 -3.51 11.23
C VAL A 213 14.31 -2.16 11.59
N SER A 214 15.51 -1.84 11.07
CA SER A 214 16.17 -0.55 11.28
C SER A 214 17.10 -0.24 10.10
N ALA A 215 17.92 0.81 10.21
CA ALA A 215 18.88 1.19 9.17
C ALA A 215 19.95 0.12 8.88
N THR A 216 20.18 -0.79 9.84
CA THR A 216 21.19 -1.86 9.74
C THR A 216 20.61 -3.23 10.05
N GLN A 217 19.31 -3.35 10.34
CA GLN A 217 18.70 -4.60 10.75
C GLN A 217 17.52 -4.98 9.87
N PHE A 218 17.37 -6.27 9.67
CA PHE A 218 16.25 -6.90 8.99
C PHE A 218 15.72 -8.06 9.82
N ALA A 219 14.45 -8.41 9.61
CA ALA A 219 13.85 -9.61 10.15
C ALA A 219 13.46 -10.52 8.99
N THR A 220 13.72 -11.80 9.16
CA THR A 220 13.25 -12.85 8.26
C THR A 220 12.34 -13.79 9.01
N THR A 221 11.43 -14.38 8.27
CA THR A 221 10.65 -15.53 8.73
C THR A 221 10.99 -16.73 7.87
N SER A 222 11.13 -17.89 8.47
CA SER A 222 11.44 -19.14 7.76
C SER A 222 10.72 -20.31 8.41
N TYR A 223 10.73 -21.46 7.73
CA TYR A 223 10.19 -22.71 8.25
C TYR A 223 11.34 -23.64 8.59
N GLU A 224 11.17 -24.38 9.68
CA GLU A 224 11.96 -25.58 9.93
C GLU A 224 11.70 -26.62 8.82
N PRO A 225 12.67 -27.52 8.57
CA PRO A 225 12.50 -28.61 7.63
C PRO A 225 11.22 -29.39 7.89
N TYR A 226 10.51 -29.76 6.82
CA TYR A 226 9.38 -30.69 6.91
C TYR A 226 9.85 -32.02 7.52
N VAL A 227 9.10 -32.51 8.51
CA VAL A 227 9.34 -33.81 9.14
C VAL A 227 8.12 -34.68 8.95
N GLU A 228 8.26 -35.73 8.14
CA GLU A 228 7.21 -36.72 7.93
C GLU A 228 6.83 -37.38 9.27
N ASN A 229 5.53 -37.35 9.62
CA ASN A 229 5.00 -37.80 10.91
C ASN A 229 5.54 -37.06 12.15
N GLY A 230 6.04 -35.84 11.98
CA GLY A 230 6.50 -34.98 13.07
C GLY A 230 5.85 -33.59 13.06
N THR A 231 6.33 -32.74 13.95
CA THR A 231 5.97 -31.31 14.00
C THR A 231 7.15 -30.44 13.61
N TRP A 232 6.90 -29.37 12.86
CA TRP A 232 7.90 -28.36 12.51
C TRP A 232 7.32 -26.95 12.70
N TRP A 233 8.18 -25.96 12.87
CA TRP A 233 7.76 -24.62 13.28
C TRP A 233 8.22 -23.51 12.34
N GLN A 234 7.62 -22.33 12.50
CA GLN A 234 8.14 -21.08 11.93
C GLN A 234 9.12 -20.43 12.90
N ASN A 235 10.14 -19.80 12.33
CA ASN A 235 11.16 -19.06 13.07
C ASN A 235 11.23 -17.62 12.59
N ILE A 236 11.52 -16.72 13.52
CA ILE A 236 11.89 -15.32 13.25
C ILE A 236 13.37 -15.16 13.56
N ASN A 237 14.15 -14.75 12.56
CA ASN A 237 15.55 -14.38 12.75
C ASN A 237 15.70 -12.88 12.47
N VAL A 238 16.38 -12.17 13.37
CA VAL A 238 16.84 -10.79 13.08
C VAL A 238 18.30 -10.83 12.70
N GLY A 239 18.63 -10.24 11.55
CA GLY A 239 19.99 -10.02 11.10
C GLY A 239 20.43 -8.58 11.27
N THR A 240 21.71 -8.37 11.54
CA THR A 240 22.37 -7.06 11.56
C THR A 240 23.45 -7.03 10.49
N VAL A 241 23.50 -5.94 9.72
CA VAL A 241 24.47 -5.69 8.65
C VAL A 241 25.49 -4.67 9.12
N SER A 242 26.78 -4.99 9.06
CA SER A 242 27.86 -4.04 9.34
C SER A 242 28.02 -3.02 8.21
N ALA A 243 28.83 -1.98 8.41
CA ALA A 243 29.12 -0.99 7.36
C ALA A 243 29.80 -1.63 6.14
N GLU A 244 30.61 -2.67 6.36
CA GLU A 244 31.32 -3.46 5.34
C GLU A 244 30.43 -4.53 4.70
N GLY A 245 29.19 -4.68 5.17
CA GLY A 245 28.21 -5.62 4.64
C GLY A 245 28.27 -7.02 5.25
N ALA A 246 28.99 -7.23 6.36
CA ALA A 246 28.97 -8.50 7.07
C ALA A 246 27.60 -8.69 7.75
N ILE A 247 27.03 -9.90 7.65
CA ILE A 247 25.71 -10.23 8.21
C ILE A 247 25.87 -11.13 9.43
N THR A 248 25.34 -10.70 10.57
CA THR A 248 25.25 -11.50 11.80
C THR A 248 23.80 -11.76 12.15
N LEU A 249 23.44 -13.00 12.45
CA LEU A 249 22.09 -13.41 12.81
C LEU A 249 21.95 -13.62 14.31
N SER A 250 20.81 -13.20 14.84
CA SER A 250 20.36 -13.53 16.20
C SER A 250 19.86 -14.97 16.28
N SER A 251 19.78 -15.47 17.52
CA SER A 251 19.09 -16.73 17.81
C SER A 251 17.62 -16.62 17.42
N PRO A 252 17.06 -17.61 16.71
CA PRO A 252 15.69 -17.55 16.22
C PRO A 252 14.67 -17.59 17.35
N LEU A 253 13.56 -16.85 17.16
CA LEU A 253 12.35 -17.02 17.94
C LEU A 253 11.41 -17.96 17.19
N ARG A 254 11.14 -19.13 17.77
CA ARG A 254 10.04 -20.00 17.35
C ARG A 254 8.70 -19.36 17.72
N PHE A 255 7.75 -19.34 16.79
CA PHE A 255 6.44 -18.72 17.02
C PHE A 255 5.31 -19.46 16.28
N GLY A 256 4.08 -19.05 16.52
CA GLY A 256 2.90 -19.64 15.90
C GLY A 256 2.47 -20.96 16.53
N VAL A 257 1.70 -21.73 15.79
CA VAL A 257 1.33 -23.11 16.15
C VAL A 257 2.19 -24.10 15.38
N ALA A 258 2.37 -25.30 15.93
CA ALA A 258 3.11 -26.36 15.26
C ALA A 258 2.42 -26.74 13.94
N ASN A 259 3.20 -26.86 12.88
CA ASN A 259 2.75 -27.52 11.67
C ASN A 259 2.87 -29.04 11.85
N ASP A 260 2.00 -29.78 11.18
CA ASP A 260 1.99 -31.24 11.18
C ASP A 260 1.51 -31.79 9.83
N GLY A 261 1.68 -33.10 9.63
CA GLY A 261 1.22 -33.80 8.43
C GLY A 261 -0.30 -33.79 8.21
N ASN A 262 -1.09 -33.30 9.16
CA ASN A 262 -2.56 -33.25 9.10
C ASN A 262 -3.10 -31.92 8.55
N GLY A 263 -2.24 -31.04 8.04
CA GLY A 263 -2.64 -29.84 7.31
C GLY A 263 -2.65 -28.55 8.14
N ASN A 264 -1.97 -28.51 9.28
CA ASN A 264 -1.63 -27.24 9.93
C ASN A 264 -0.56 -26.51 9.11
N SER A 265 -0.97 -25.67 8.16
CA SER A 265 -0.04 -24.74 7.51
C SER A 265 -0.16 -23.37 8.15
N CYS A 266 0.83 -22.98 8.96
CA CYS A 266 0.88 -21.62 9.50
C CYS A 266 1.68 -20.74 8.59
N THR A 267 1.00 -19.82 7.94
CA THR A 267 1.58 -18.90 6.96
C THR A 267 1.81 -17.53 7.59
N ASN A 268 2.82 -16.77 7.15
CA ASN A 268 3.20 -15.52 7.80
C ASN A 268 3.47 -14.38 6.81
N SER A 269 3.36 -13.13 7.29
CA SER A 269 3.72 -11.92 6.56
C SER A 269 5.18 -11.52 6.74
N LYS A 270 5.65 -10.58 5.89
CA LYS A 270 6.89 -9.83 6.12
C LYS A 270 6.81 -9.01 7.42
N ALA A 271 7.97 -8.78 8.04
CA ALA A 271 8.05 -8.01 9.28
C ALA A 271 7.79 -6.52 9.02
N GLN A 272 6.93 -5.92 9.84
CA GLN A 272 6.58 -4.50 9.77
C GLN A 272 7.05 -3.76 11.00
N VAL A 273 7.88 -2.73 10.80
CA VAL A 273 8.43 -1.94 11.90
C VAL A 273 7.32 -1.16 12.58
N VAL A 274 7.34 -1.18 13.91
CA VAL A 274 6.53 -0.34 14.79
C VAL A 274 7.43 0.20 15.90
N ALA A 275 6.96 1.21 16.63
CA ALA A 275 7.69 1.75 17.76
C ALA A 275 8.11 0.63 18.73
N GLY A 276 9.42 0.50 18.98
CA GLY A 276 9.97 -0.48 19.91
C GLY A 276 10.03 -1.94 19.44
N GLY A 277 9.74 -2.26 18.17
CA GLY A 277 9.90 -3.62 17.65
C GLY A 277 9.33 -3.78 16.24
N PHE A 278 8.75 -4.95 15.96
CA PHE A 278 8.11 -5.23 14.68
C PHE A 278 6.97 -6.25 14.83
N LEU A 279 6.02 -6.21 13.90
CA LEU A 279 4.90 -7.14 13.81
C LEU A 279 5.11 -8.17 12.72
N VAL A 280 4.74 -9.42 13.00
CA VAL A 280 4.59 -10.49 12.00
C VAL A 280 3.26 -11.20 12.24
N THR A 281 2.71 -11.82 11.20
CA THR A 281 1.45 -12.57 11.31
C THR A 281 1.68 -14.06 11.30
N TYR A 282 0.72 -14.81 11.84
CA TYR A 282 0.53 -16.21 11.49
C TYR A 282 -0.96 -16.57 11.51
N PHE A 283 -1.35 -17.66 10.87
CA PHE A 283 -2.71 -18.21 10.98
C PHE A 283 -2.70 -19.72 10.70
N GLY A 284 -3.51 -20.50 11.40
CA GLY A 284 -3.72 -21.92 11.09
C GLY A 284 -4.93 -22.16 10.17
N THR A 285 -4.75 -22.96 9.12
CA THR A 285 -5.80 -23.27 8.13
C THR A 285 -6.59 -24.55 8.43
N SER A 286 -6.09 -25.44 9.30
CA SER A 286 -6.78 -26.69 9.60
C SER A 286 -8.01 -26.48 10.52
N SER A 287 -9.00 -27.36 10.38
CA SER A 287 -10.22 -27.35 11.21
C SER A 287 -9.95 -27.61 12.69
N GLY A 288 -8.88 -28.32 13.03
CA GLY A 288 -8.47 -28.61 14.41
C GLY A 288 -7.66 -27.50 15.08
N ASN A 289 -7.15 -26.52 14.31
CA ASN A 289 -6.25 -25.47 14.81
C ASN A 289 -6.51 -24.11 14.13
N SER A 290 -7.79 -23.76 13.90
CA SER A 290 -8.16 -22.46 13.33
C SER A 290 -8.00 -21.35 14.38
N THR A 291 -6.82 -20.74 14.39
CA THR A 291 -6.49 -19.61 15.25
C THR A 291 -7.14 -18.30 14.80
N GLY A 292 -7.59 -18.25 13.53
CA GLY A 292 -7.84 -17.00 12.82
C GLY A 292 -6.53 -16.28 12.49
N LEU A 293 -6.61 -15.01 12.09
CA LEU A 293 -5.42 -14.16 11.89
C LEU A 293 -4.81 -13.79 13.25
N CYS A 294 -3.57 -14.22 13.49
CA CYS A 294 -2.78 -13.86 14.65
C CYS A 294 -1.68 -12.87 14.28
N VAL A 295 -1.39 -11.95 15.19
CA VAL A 295 -0.33 -10.95 15.08
C VAL A 295 0.58 -11.08 16.29
N VAL A 296 1.87 -11.21 16.03
CA VAL A 296 2.93 -11.29 17.05
C VAL A 296 3.71 -9.99 17.04
N TYR A 297 3.86 -9.38 18.22
CA TYR A 297 4.76 -8.25 18.44
C TYR A 297 6.06 -8.77 19.02
N ALA A 298 7.16 -8.59 18.28
CA ALA A 298 8.48 -9.06 18.65
C ALA A 298 9.49 -7.90 18.71
N THR A 299 10.54 -8.09 19.51
CA THR A 299 11.67 -7.15 19.61
C THR A 299 12.99 -7.90 19.55
N PRO A 300 14.01 -7.37 18.85
CA PRO A 300 15.37 -7.85 18.98
C PRO A 300 16.02 -7.28 20.26
N ASN A 301 16.97 -8.02 20.84
CA ASN A 301 17.84 -7.53 21.93
C ASN A 301 19.35 -7.65 21.58
N GLY A 302 19.67 -7.75 20.29
CA GLY A 302 21.03 -7.86 19.75
C GLY A 302 21.52 -9.29 19.56
N THR A 303 21.15 -10.23 20.43
CA THR A 303 21.58 -11.65 20.35
C THR A 303 20.42 -12.61 20.11
N ALA A 304 19.20 -12.21 20.43
CA ALA A 304 17.98 -12.99 20.25
C ALA A 304 16.81 -12.11 19.82
N VAL A 305 15.73 -12.78 19.40
CA VAL A 305 14.42 -12.19 19.19
C VAL A 305 13.50 -12.65 20.32
N SER A 306 12.70 -11.76 20.89
CA SER A 306 11.77 -12.08 21.97
C SER A 306 10.36 -11.63 21.64
N LYS A 307 9.37 -12.45 21.99
CA LYS A 307 7.95 -12.11 21.88
C LYS A 307 7.56 -11.17 23.02
N ILE A 308 6.96 -10.03 22.69
CA ILE A 308 6.37 -9.12 23.67
C ILE A 308 4.94 -9.55 23.97
N THR A 309 4.12 -9.65 22.92
CA THR A 309 2.72 -10.05 23.03
C THR A 309 2.23 -10.64 21.71
N GLU A 310 1.02 -11.20 21.74
CA GLU A 310 0.35 -11.81 20.61
C GLU A 310 -1.16 -11.64 20.78
N THR A 311 -1.87 -11.46 19.68
CA THR A 311 -3.34 -11.46 19.65
C THR A 311 -3.84 -12.17 18.41
N CYS A 312 -4.98 -12.85 18.52
CA CYS A 312 -5.60 -13.58 17.42
C CYS A 312 -7.06 -13.16 17.27
N ASN A 313 -7.54 -13.08 16.03
CA ASN A 313 -8.94 -12.80 15.74
C ASN A 313 -9.54 -13.84 14.81
N LYS A 314 -10.44 -14.66 15.36
CA LYS A 314 -11.16 -15.74 14.67
C LYS A 314 -12.22 -15.25 13.68
N LYS A 315 -12.55 -13.96 13.66
CA LYS A 315 -13.39 -13.35 12.61
C LYS A 315 -12.73 -13.53 11.24
N TYR A 316 -11.41 -13.39 11.20
CA TYR A 316 -10.64 -13.50 9.96
C TYR A 316 -10.16 -14.94 9.76
N LYS A 317 -10.37 -15.47 8.57
CA LYS A 317 -9.88 -16.79 8.16
C LYS A 317 -9.05 -16.66 6.89
N PRO A 318 -7.80 -16.19 6.99
CA PRO A 318 -6.92 -16.15 5.83
C PRO A 318 -6.78 -17.55 5.23
N THR A 319 -6.98 -17.66 3.91
CA THR A 319 -6.81 -18.92 3.17
C THR A 319 -5.38 -19.06 2.65
N TYR A 320 -4.71 -17.93 2.40
CA TYR A 320 -3.43 -17.82 1.68
C TYR A 320 -2.53 -16.78 2.34
N PHE A 321 -1.33 -16.56 1.77
CA PHE A 321 -0.36 -15.59 2.30
C PHE A 321 -0.97 -14.22 2.59
N VAL A 322 -0.46 -13.63 3.66
CA VAL A 322 -0.80 -12.29 4.14
C VAL A 322 0.37 -11.38 3.78
N ASP A 323 0.10 -10.24 3.14
CA ASP A 323 1.06 -9.14 3.07
C ASP A 323 0.68 -8.03 4.05
N SER A 324 1.62 -7.13 4.30
CA SER A 324 1.46 -6.08 5.31
C SER A 324 2.25 -4.83 4.96
N THR A 325 1.86 -3.71 5.56
CA THR A 325 2.62 -2.45 5.46
C THR A 325 2.36 -1.60 6.71
N THR A 326 3.39 -0.92 7.20
CA THR A 326 3.25 0.05 8.29
C THR A 326 2.56 1.31 7.77
N LEU A 327 1.46 1.72 8.41
CA LEU A 327 0.73 2.95 8.12
C LEU A 327 1.18 4.12 9.00
N ALA A 328 1.50 3.82 10.26
CA ALA A 328 2.02 4.77 11.25
C ALA A 328 2.90 4.00 12.26
N ASP A 329 3.62 4.73 13.12
CA ASP A 329 4.55 4.14 14.11
C ASP A 329 3.92 3.06 14.99
N ASP A 330 2.60 3.10 15.19
CA ASP A 330 1.85 2.17 16.01
C ASP A 330 0.77 1.40 15.23
N LEU A 331 0.68 1.52 13.89
CA LEU A 331 -0.41 0.95 13.09
C LEU A 331 0.11 0.23 11.86
N VAL A 332 -0.32 -1.02 11.69
CA VAL A 332 0.01 -1.85 10.52
C VAL A 332 -1.27 -2.33 9.85
N ALA A 333 -1.29 -2.29 8.52
CA ALA A 333 -2.34 -2.92 7.73
C ALA A 333 -1.88 -4.28 7.21
N PHE A 334 -2.82 -5.22 7.17
CA PHE A 334 -2.64 -6.58 6.66
C PHE A 334 -3.67 -6.83 5.56
N THR A 335 -3.25 -7.42 4.45
CA THR A 335 -4.13 -7.80 3.35
C THR A 335 -4.09 -9.31 3.12
N PHE A 336 -5.25 -9.92 2.93
CA PHE A 336 -5.38 -11.36 2.72
C PHE A 336 -6.72 -11.72 2.06
N TYR A 337 -6.78 -12.88 1.43
CA TYR A 337 -8.04 -13.47 0.99
C TYR A 337 -8.70 -14.18 2.17
N ASP A 338 -9.93 -13.78 2.51
CA ASP A 338 -10.62 -14.25 3.70
C ASP A 338 -11.69 -15.30 3.37
N ALA A 339 -11.45 -16.55 3.76
CA ALA A 339 -12.42 -17.65 3.59
C ALA A 339 -13.76 -17.35 4.28
N ALA A 340 -13.78 -16.56 5.36
CA ALA A 340 -15.02 -16.19 6.02
C ALA A 340 -15.93 -15.32 5.13
N ASN A 341 -15.36 -14.65 4.12
CA ASN A 341 -16.02 -13.74 3.20
C ASN A 341 -15.94 -14.23 1.75
N ASN A 342 -16.04 -15.54 1.52
CA ASN A 342 -15.96 -16.14 0.17
C ASN A 342 -14.68 -15.74 -0.59
N ASN A 343 -13.54 -15.78 0.12
CA ASN A 343 -12.22 -15.34 -0.36
C ASN A 343 -12.16 -13.89 -0.86
N ALA A 344 -13.10 -13.03 -0.44
CA ALA A 344 -12.97 -11.60 -0.69
C ALA A 344 -11.66 -11.07 -0.11
N LEU A 345 -11.02 -10.15 -0.83
CA LEU A 345 -9.85 -9.47 -0.29
C LEU A 345 -10.27 -8.63 0.92
N THR A 346 -9.61 -8.86 2.05
CA THR A 346 -9.86 -8.16 3.30
C THR A 346 -8.60 -7.44 3.74
N ILE A 347 -8.76 -6.19 4.13
CA ILE A 347 -7.71 -5.38 4.76
C ILE A 347 -8.08 -5.23 6.22
N ALA A 348 -7.22 -5.68 7.13
CA ALA A 348 -7.38 -5.50 8.57
C ALA A 348 -6.26 -4.63 9.11
N THR A 349 -6.56 -3.73 10.04
CA THR A 349 -5.55 -2.89 10.71
C THR A 349 -5.37 -3.32 12.16
N VAL A 350 -4.11 -3.34 12.62
CA VAL A 350 -3.75 -3.64 14.01
C VAL A 350 -2.88 -2.54 14.56
N GLY A 351 -3.28 -2.02 15.71
CA GLY A 351 -2.56 -1.02 16.46
C GLY A 351 -1.78 -1.60 17.63
N VAL A 352 -0.64 -1.00 17.97
CA VAL A 352 0.13 -1.23 19.18
C VAL A 352 -0.21 -0.14 20.19
N THR A 353 -0.74 -0.48 21.36
CA THR A 353 -1.04 0.52 22.39
C THR A 353 0.23 0.99 23.10
N SER A 354 0.13 2.09 23.85
CA SER A 354 1.23 2.56 24.70
C SER A 354 1.67 1.55 25.77
N GLN A 355 0.78 0.64 26.17
CA GLN A 355 1.09 -0.50 27.04
C GLN A 355 1.64 -1.72 26.28
N LYS A 356 2.03 -1.55 25.01
CA LYS A 356 2.56 -2.62 24.14
C LYS A 356 1.56 -3.76 23.89
N ALA A 357 0.26 -3.51 24.03
CA ALA A 357 -0.79 -4.47 23.68
C ALA A 357 -1.17 -4.35 22.20
N LEU A 358 -1.60 -5.46 21.59
CA LEU A 358 -2.08 -5.47 20.21
C LEU A 358 -3.61 -5.41 20.15
N VAL A 359 -4.14 -4.54 19.28
CA VAL A 359 -5.59 -4.34 19.12
C VAL A 359 -5.95 -4.26 17.64
N PHE A 360 -6.86 -5.12 17.18
CA PHE A 360 -7.50 -4.97 15.87
C PHE A 360 -8.39 -3.72 15.88
N ARG A 361 -8.13 -2.76 14.98
CA ARG A 361 -8.79 -1.45 14.98
C ARG A 361 -9.95 -1.39 13.99
N SER A 362 -9.72 -1.83 12.77
CA SER A 362 -10.71 -1.76 11.68
C SER A 362 -10.48 -2.88 10.67
N ASP A 363 -11.48 -3.11 9.84
CA ASP A 363 -11.37 -3.92 8.63
C ASP A 363 -12.17 -3.33 7.48
N TYR A 364 -11.77 -3.66 6.26
CA TYR A 364 -12.50 -3.39 5.04
C TYR A 364 -12.50 -4.64 4.17
N VAL A 365 -13.70 -5.11 3.81
CA VAL A 365 -13.89 -6.26 2.92
C VAL A 365 -14.28 -5.76 1.53
N ILE A 366 -13.47 -6.08 0.54
CA ILE A 366 -13.71 -5.69 -0.85
C ILE A 366 -14.70 -6.68 -1.47
N GLN A 367 -15.99 -6.40 -1.30
CA GLN A 367 -17.07 -7.30 -1.79
C GLN A 367 -17.02 -7.50 -3.31
N GLY A 368 -16.59 -6.49 -4.06
CA GLY A 368 -16.33 -6.59 -5.50
C GLY A 368 -15.20 -7.56 -5.87
N ALA A 369 -14.55 -8.20 -4.89
CA ALA A 369 -13.52 -9.21 -5.05
C ALA A 369 -13.86 -10.57 -4.42
N ALA A 370 -15.12 -10.82 -4.03
CA ALA A 370 -15.55 -12.12 -3.52
C ALA A 370 -15.71 -13.15 -4.66
N GLY A 371 -15.25 -14.39 -4.47
CA GLY A 371 -15.37 -15.41 -5.49
C GLY A 371 -14.55 -16.69 -5.24
N ALA A 372 -14.67 -17.63 -6.16
CA ALA A 372 -13.82 -18.81 -6.17
C ALA A 372 -12.36 -18.39 -6.40
N PHE A 373 -11.44 -19.07 -5.71
CA PHE A 373 -10.01 -18.83 -5.85
C PHE A 373 -9.34 -20.07 -6.45
N ASP A 374 -9.00 -20.00 -7.73
CA ASP A 374 -8.41 -21.10 -8.50
C ASP A 374 -7.11 -20.68 -9.24
N PHE A 375 -6.46 -19.59 -8.82
CA PHE A 375 -5.35 -18.95 -9.55
C PHE A 375 -3.98 -19.61 -9.32
N GLY A 376 -3.97 -20.93 -9.16
CA GLY A 376 -2.78 -21.75 -8.95
C GLY A 376 -2.31 -21.82 -7.50
N SER A 377 -1.55 -22.86 -7.21
CA SER A 377 -0.79 -23.03 -5.99
C SER A 377 0.57 -23.68 -6.31
N TYR A 378 1.60 -23.35 -5.55
CA TYR A 378 2.89 -24.03 -5.59
C TYR A 378 3.05 -24.78 -4.26
N TYR A 379 3.04 -26.11 -4.28
CA TYR A 379 3.01 -26.95 -3.06
C TYR A 379 1.90 -26.56 -2.06
N SER A 380 0.70 -26.24 -2.55
CA SER A 380 -0.45 -25.75 -1.74
C SER A 380 -0.33 -24.31 -1.22
N TRP A 381 0.62 -23.53 -1.73
CA TRP A 381 0.78 -22.11 -1.41
C TRP A 381 0.34 -21.23 -2.58
N SER A 382 -0.57 -20.30 -2.33
CA SER A 382 -1.25 -19.51 -3.36
C SER A 382 -0.73 -18.07 -3.46
N PRO A 383 -1.05 -17.34 -4.54
CA PRO A 383 -0.64 -15.95 -4.72
C PRO A 383 -0.95 -15.05 -3.51
N THR A 384 0.05 -14.29 -3.09
CA THR A 384 -0.06 -13.27 -2.04
C THR A 384 -0.67 -11.99 -2.61
N PRO A 385 -1.71 -11.39 -2.00
CA PRO A 385 -2.11 -10.02 -2.31
C PRO A 385 -1.11 -9.04 -1.68
N TYR A 386 -0.86 -7.91 -2.33
CA TYR A 386 0.13 -6.91 -1.89
C TYR A 386 -0.53 -5.63 -1.43
N ILE A 387 0.13 -4.96 -0.47
CA ILE A 387 -0.33 -3.74 0.16
C ILE A 387 0.86 -2.83 0.45
N GLU A 388 0.81 -1.56 0.06
CA GLU A 388 1.81 -0.57 0.50
C GLU A 388 1.18 0.78 0.81
N ALA A 389 1.73 1.45 1.82
CA ALA A 389 1.45 2.85 2.10
C ALA A 389 2.07 3.72 0.99
N LEU A 390 1.24 4.50 0.30
CA LEU A 390 1.73 5.52 -0.63
C LEU A 390 2.22 6.77 0.12
N GLY A 391 1.76 6.95 1.36
CA GLY A 391 2.09 8.04 2.28
C GLY A 391 1.18 7.96 3.50
N ASN A 392 1.25 8.95 4.40
CA ASN A 392 0.65 8.85 5.75
C ASN A 392 -0.84 8.47 5.79
N ASN A 393 -1.62 8.80 4.75
CA ASN A 393 -3.08 8.57 4.73
C ASN A 393 -3.56 7.84 3.46
N LYS A 394 -2.68 7.21 2.69
CA LYS A 394 -3.04 6.50 1.45
C LYS A 394 -2.41 5.12 1.39
N LEU A 395 -3.21 4.17 0.94
CA LEU A 395 -2.86 2.77 0.85
C LEU A 395 -3.19 2.26 -0.54
N ALA A 396 -2.22 1.66 -1.22
CA ALA A 396 -2.46 0.93 -2.47
C ALA A 396 -2.49 -0.57 -2.21
N ILE A 397 -3.34 -1.27 -2.95
CA ILE A 397 -3.37 -2.74 -2.97
C ILE A 397 -3.22 -3.26 -4.39
N LEU A 398 -2.63 -4.44 -4.53
CA LEU A 398 -2.56 -5.18 -5.79
C LEU A 398 -2.86 -6.65 -5.51
N PHE A 399 -3.83 -7.22 -6.22
CA PHE A 399 -4.28 -8.58 -5.94
C PHE A 399 -4.83 -9.24 -7.21
N LEU A 400 -4.95 -10.57 -7.20
CA LEU A 400 -5.63 -11.33 -8.25
C LEU A 400 -7.10 -11.42 -7.86
N ASN A 401 -7.99 -10.86 -8.68
CA ASN A 401 -9.38 -10.70 -8.25
C ASN A 401 -10.23 -11.97 -8.48
N PRO A 402 -10.73 -12.63 -7.42
CA PRO A 402 -11.63 -13.78 -7.51
C PRO A 402 -12.88 -13.57 -8.35
N SER A 403 -13.53 -12.41 -8.22
CA SER A 403 -14.76 -12.08 -8.94
C SER A 403 -14.52 -11.80 -10.44
N ASN A 404 -13.27 -11.54 -10.81
CA ASN A 404 -12.86 -11.16 -12.15
C ASN A 404 -11.81 -12.13 -12.73
N GLN A 405 -12.03 -13.43 -12.49
CA GLN A 405 -11.23 -14.53 -13.07
C GLN A 405 -9.71 -14.40 -12.83
N GLY A 406 -9.32 -13.85 -11.68
CA GLY A 406 -7.92 -13.72 -11.27
C GLY A 406 -7.16 -12.63 -12.00
N ARG A 407 -7.84 -11.68 -12.66
CA ARG A 407 -7.19 -10.52 -13.25
C ARG A 407 -6.47 -9.69 -12.17
N PRO A 408 -5.18 -9.32 -12.38
CA PRO A 408 -4.49 -8.37 -11.53
C PRO A 408 -5.31 -7.08 -11.42
N THR A 409 -5.68 -6.72 -10.20
CA THR A 409 -6.57 -5.61 -9.87
C THR A 409 -5.94 -4.77 -8.78
N THR A 410 -6.13 -3.47 -8.89
CA THR A 410 -5.61 -2.50 -7.93
C THR A 410 -6.68 -1.52 -7.49
N GLN A 411 -6.48 -0.95 -6.30
CA GLN A 411 -7.31 0.09 -5.72
C GLN A 411 -6.47 0.90 -4.74
N VAL A 412 -6.78 2.18 -4.62
CA VAL A 412 -6.21 3.04 -3.58
C VAL A 412 -7.29 3.35 -2.55
N PHE A 413 -6.92 3.36 -1.28
CA PHE A 413 -7.74 3.73 -0.14
C PHE A 413 -7.18 4.96 0.53
N LYS A 414 -8.08 5.80 1.04
CA LYS A 414 -7.78 6.78 2.08
C LYS A 414 -7.88 6.09 3.44
N VAL A 415 -6.85 6.27 4.27
CA VAL A 415 -6.90 5.95 5.70
C VAL A 415 -7.45 7.17 6.42
N THR A 416 -8.53 6.98 7.19
CA THR A 416 -9.17 8.02 8.01
C THR A 416 -8.49 8.13 9.37
N ASP A 417 -8.73 9.22 10.09
CA ASP A 417 -8.13 9.45 11.42
C ASP A 417 -8.62 8.45 12.48
N SER A 418 -9.76 7.81 12.24
CA SER A 418 -10.28 6.68 13.04
C SER A 418 -9.74 5.33 12.57
N PHE A 419 -8.73 5.31 11.71
CA PHE A 419 -8.13 4.13 11.09
C PHE A 419 -9.08 3.34 10.19
N GLY A 420 -10.25 3.89 9.84
CA GLY A 420 -11.13 3.32 8.82
C GLY A 420 -10.56 3.49 7.42
N LEU A 421 -10.92 2.59 6.51
CA LEU A 421 -10.48 2.61 5.11
C LEU A 421 -11.65 3.02 4.20
N VAL A 422 -11.41 3.97 3.31
CA VAL A 422 -12.39 4.43 2.33
C VAL A 422 -11.77 4.34 0.93
N PRO A 423 -12.36 3.62 -0.03
CA PRO A 423 -11.89 3.62 -1.40
C PRO A 423 -11.77 5.03 -1.96
N SER A 424 -10.60 5.38 -2.50
CA SER A 424 -10.38 6.63 -3.22
C SER A 424 -10.38 6.45 -4.74
N THR A 425 -10.30 5.21 -5.22
CA THR A 425 -10.34 4.86 -6.65
C THR A 425 -11.27 3.67 -6.86
N PRO A 426 -11.80 3.47 -8.07
CA PRO A 426 -12.50 2.23 -8.40
C PRO A 426 -11.53 1.04 -8.41
N LEU A 427 -12.09 -0.17 -8.42
CA LEU A 427 -11.35 -1.40 -8.70
C LEU A 427 -10.92 -1.41 -10.16
N MET A 428 -9.63 -1.29 -10.43
CA MET A 428 -9.08 -1.20 -11.78
C MET A 428 -8.22 -2.41 -12.10
N ARG A 429 -8.45 -3.05 -13.26
CA ARG A 429 -7.57 -4.14 -13.72
C ARG A 429 -6.31 -3.61 -14.39
N LEU A 430 -5.20 -4.32 -14.21
CA LEU A 430 -3.88 -4.02 -14.78
C LEU A 430 -3.47 -4.99 -15.91
N SER A 431 -4.43 -5.71 -16.46
CA SER A 431 -4.26 -6.71 -17.50
C SER A 431 -5.06 -6.37 -18.75
N ASN A 432 -4.75 -7.05 -19.86
CA ASN A 432 -5.51 -6.94 -21.10
C ASN A 432 -6.90 -7.58 -20.97
N GLY A 433 -7.83 -7.22 -21.86
CA GLY A 433 -9.24 -7.65 -21.78
C GLY A 433 -9.48 -9.15 -22.00
N ASP A 434 -8.51 -9.83 -22.57
CA ASP A 434 -8.48 -11.27 -22.82
C ASP A 434 -7.76 -12.06 -21.71
N PHE A 435 -7.12 -11.38 -20.75
CA PHE A 435 -6.44 -12.04 -19.64
C PHE A 435 -7.42 -12.77 -18.72
N SER A 436 -7.07 -13.99 -18.32
CA SER A 436 -7.77 -14.76 -17.31
C SER A 436 -6.81 -15.76 -16.65
N LEU A 437 -6.92 -15.95 -15.33
CA LEU A 437 -6.26 -17.02 -14.60
C LEU A 437 -7.21 -18.16 -14.23
N ALA A 438 -8.50 -18.04 -14.58
CA ALA A 438 -9.47 -19.11 -14.32
C ALA A 438 -9.02 -20.39 -15.07
N ILE A 439 -8.78 -21.46 -14.34
CA ILE A 439 -8.23 -22.70 -14.91
C ILE A 439 -9.39 -23.60 -15.32
N LYS A 440 -9.38 -24.11 -16.56
CA LYS A 440 -10.40 -25.08 -17.02
C LYS A 440 -10.27 -26.46 -16.38
N ASN A 441 -9.07 -26.80 -15.86
CA ASN A 441 -8.78 -28.04 -15.15
C ASN A 441 -8.10 -27.75 -13.79
N PRO A 442 -8.84 -27.81 -12.67
CA PRO A 442 -8.31 -27.46 -11.34
C PRO A 442 -7.20 -28.38 -10.81
N ASN A 443 -6.93 -29.51 -11.47
CA ASN A 443 -5.92 -30.49 -11.04
C ASN A 443 -4.51 -30.26 -11.62
N ALA A 444 -4.30 -29.23 -12.44
CA ALA A 444 -3.04 -28.99 -13.19
C ALA A 444 -2.04 -28.04 -12.48
N THR A 445 -2.26 -27.68 -11.22
CA THR A 445 -1.55 -26.54 -10.59
C THR A 445 -0.12 -26.88 -10.15
N THR A 446 0.88 -26.49 -10.95
CA THR A 446 2.32 -26.55 -10.56
C THR A 446 3.03 -25.19 -10.57
N ALA A 447 2.30 -24.09 -10.75
CA ALA A 447 2.87 -22.75 -10.89
C ALA A 447 1.91 -21.65 -10.38
N SER A 448 2.39 -20.41 -10.33
CA SER A 448 1.67 -19.26 -9.77
C SER A 448 2.06 -17.96 -10.47
N VAL A 449 1.14 -16.99 -10.45
CA VAL A 449 1.45 -15.60 -10.79
C VAL A 449 1.78 -14.84 -9.51
N THR A 450 2.95 -14.21 -9.47
CA THR A 450 3.35 -13.33 -8.37
C THR A 450 2.99 -11.89 -8.70
N LEU A 451 2.71 -11.11 -7.66
CA LEU A 451 2.44 -9.69 -7.70
C LEU A 451 3.50 -8.98 -6.87
N ASP A 452 3.73 -7.70 -7.12
CA ASP A 452 4.41 -6.81 -6.17
C ASP A 452 4.06 -5.35 -6.51
N LEU A 453 4.15 -4.46 -5.54
CA LEU A 453 3.83 -3.04 -5.73
C LEU A 453 4.77 -2.16 -4.92
N LEU A 454 5.09 -0.97 -5.46
CA LEU A 454 6.02 -0.05 -4.85
C LEU A 454 5.60 1.41 -5.03
N PRO A 455 5.50 2.19 -3.94
CA PRO A 455 5.29 3.63 -4.02
C PRO A 455 6.42 4.34 -4.79
N VAL A 456 6.04 5.12 -5.81
CA VAL A 456 6.94 6.00 -6.58
C VAL A 456 6.82 7.42 -6.06
N THR A 457 5.59 7.85 -5.75
CA THR A 457 5.25 9.12 -5.09
C THR A 457 4.06 8.90 -4.15
N ASN A 458 3.62 9.95 -3.46
CA ASN A 458 2.40 9.91 -2.63
C ASN A 458 1.09 9.74 -3.42
N SER A 459 1.16 9.78 -4.75
CA SER A 459 0.02 9.60 -5.65
C SER A 459 0.28 8.59 -6.76
N SER A 460 1.42 7.90 -6.75
CA SER A 460 1.76 6.94 -7.79
C SER A 460 2.58 5.77 -7.29
N TYR A 461 2.43 4.63 -7.95
CA TYR A 461 3.14 3.40 -7.63
C TYR A 461 3.42 2.59 -8.88
N ALA A 462 4.52 1.84 -8.85
CA ALA A 462 4.78 0.78 -9.79
C ALA A 462 4.06 -0.49 -9.30
N ALA A 463 3.42 -1.20 -10.21
CA ALA A 463 2.80 -2.49 -9.97
C ALA A 463 3.42 -3.49 -10.95
N VAL A 464 3.89 -4.62 -10.44
CA VAL A 464 4.47 -5.68 -11.28
C VAL A 464 3.74 -6.97 -11.07
N TYR A 465 3.65 -7.76 -12.13
CA TYR A 465 3.24 -9.15 -12.02
C TYR A 465 3.94 -10.01 -13.04
N SER A 466 4.20 -11.25 -12.68
CA SER A 466 4.71 -12.24 -13.62
C SER A 466 4.48 -13.65 -13.13
N GLY A 467 4.55 -14.61 -14.05
CA GLY A 467 4.59 -16.02 -13.71
C GLY A 467 4.07 -16.87 -14.84
N ALA A 468 3.95 -18.15 -14.51
CA ALA A 468 3.40 -19.19 -15.36
C ALA A 468 2.19 -19.79 -14.67
N LEU A 469 1.12 -20.05 -15.40
CA LEU A 469 0.01 -20.88 -14.93
C LEU A 469 -0.59 -21.63 -16.11
N ASP A 470 -0.55 -22.96 -16.08
CA ASP A 470 -0.93 -23.79 -17.24
C ASP A 470 -0.15 -23.35 -18.51
N THR A 471 -0.85 -23.03 -19.61
CA THR A 471 -0.25 -22.51 -20.85
C THR A 471 0.01 -21.00 -20.80
N LEU A 472 -0.47 -20.29 -19.78
CA LEU A 472 -0.33 -18.85 -19.66
C LEU A 472 1.06 -18.49 -19.14
N GLN A 473 1.76 -17.63 -19.88
CA GLN A 473 2.99 -16.96 -19.45
C GLN A 473 2.73 -15.46 -19.44
N VAL A 474 2.90 -14.82 -18.29
CA VAL A 474 2.57 -13.40 -18.12
C VAL A 474 3.70 -12.67 -17.43
N LYS A 475 3.90 -11.42 -17.83
CA LYS A 475 4.81 -10.47 -17.18
C LYS A 475 4.41 -9.05 -17.57
N ARG A 476 4.42 -8.14 -16.60
CA ARG A 476 4.07 -6.74 -16.84
C ARG A 476 4.62 -5.84 -15.75
N VAL A 477 5.04 -4.63 -16.16
CA VAL A 477 5.31 -3.49 -15.28
C VAL A 477 4.33 -2.40 -15.63
N SER A 478 3.50 -2.03 -14.67
CA SER A 478 2.56 -0.92 -14.79
C SER A 478 2.95 0.22 -13.86
N VAL A 479 2.69 1.46 -14.29
CA VAL A 479 2.75 2.63 -13.41
C VAL A 479 1.33 3.13 -13.24
N VAL A 480 0.87 3.23 -11.99
CA VAL A 480 -0.47 3.69 -11.66
C VAL A 480 -0.36 5.00 -10.91
N GLU A 481 -1.16 5.97 -11.33
CA GLU A 481 -1.26 7.27 -10.71
C GLU A 481 -2.71 7.53 -10.30
N SER A 482 -2.89 8.15 -9.14
CA SER A 482 -4.19 8.56 -8.62
C SER A 482 -4.14 10.04 -8.23
N LEU A 483 -4.74 10.85 -9.09
CA LEU A 483 -4.97 12.27 -8.89
C LEU A 483 -6.45 12.50 -8.54
N GLY A 484 -6.76 13.71 -8.08
CA GLY A 484 -8.16 14.10 -7.79
C GLY A 484 -8.98 14.26 -9.08
N LYS A 485 -10.30 14.44 -8.93
CA LYS A 485 -11.21 14.76 -10.03
C LYS A 485 -10.72 15.96 -10.86
N PRO A 486 -11.03 16.01 -12.16
CA PRO A 486 -10.69 17.16 -12.99
C PRO A 486 -11.43 18.40 -12.50
N ILE A 487 -10.80 19.55 -12.63
CA ILE A 487 -11.36 20.85 -12.21
C ILE A 487 -11.61 21.78 -13.40
N GLY A 488 -11.06 21.45 -14.56
CA GLY A 488 -11.18 22.24 -15.77
C GLY A 488 -10.13 21.89 -16.83
N ILE A 489 -10.05 22.74 -17.84
CA ILE A 489 -9.05 22.68 -18.91
C ILE A 489 -8.30 24.02 -18.94
N GLY A 490 -6.98 23.99 -18.91
CA GLY A 490 -6.15 25.18 -19.14
C GLY A 490 -6.40 25.73 -20.54
N SER A 491 -6.59 27.04 -20.67
CA SER A 491 -6.68 27.74 -21.95
C SER A 491 -5.41 28.52 -22.22
N SER A 492 -5.12 28.82 -23.49
CA SER A 492 -3.90 29.51 -23.89
C SER A 492 -3.61 30.74 -23.02
N SER A 493 -2.47 30.64 -22.33
CA SER A 493 -1.70 31.56 -21.49
C SER A 493 -2.17 31.98 -20.10
N GLN A 494 -3.45 32.13 -19.71
CA GLN A 494 -3.75 32.65 -18.34
C GLN A 494 -5.09 32.25 -17.68
N ALA A 495 -5.88 31.31 -18.22
CA ALA A 495 -7.18 30.99 -17.63
C ALA A 495 -7.51 29.50 -17.65
N ILE A 496 -8.28 29.04 -16.67
CA ILE A 496 -8.81 27.68 -16.58
C ILE A 496 -10.31 27.71 -16.87
N VAL A 497 -10.76 26.93 -17.86
CA VAL A 497 -12.17 26.76 -18.17
C VAL A 497 -12.73 25.63 -17.30
N MET A 498 -13.58 25.98 -16.33
CA MET A 498 -14.21 25.02 -15.40
C MET A 498 -15.64 24.66 -15.79
N ASN A 499 -16.29 25.50 -16.59
CA ASN A 499 -17.64 25.29 -17.11
C ASN A 499 -17.75 25.92 -18.50
N GLY A 500 -18.39 25.22 -19.42
CA GLY A 500 -18.60 25.69 -20.79
C GLY A 500 -17.70 24.98 -21.79
N ALA A 501 -17.67 25.50 -23.02
CA ALA A 501 -16.87 24.92 -24.10
C ALA A 501 -15.41 25.39 -24.01
N ALA A 502 -14.49 24.44 -23.82
CA ALA A 502 -13.05 24.67 -23.90
C ALA A 502 -12.53 24.18 -25.26
N LYS A 503 -11.69 25.00 -25.91
CA LYS A 503 -10.98 24.59 -27.12
C LYS A 503 -9.79 23.72 -26.74
N VAL A 504 -9.60 22.61 -27.44
CA VAL A 504 -8.43 21.74 -27.28
C VAL A 504 -7.69 21.67 -28.61
N ASP A 505 -6.46 22.18 -28.63
CA ASP A 505 -5.67 22.24 -29.85
C ASP A 505 -5.10 20.86 -30.21
N GLY A 506 -5.06 20.55 -31.51
CA GLY A 506 -4.38 19.36 -32.02
C GLY A 506 -5.12 18.03 -31.83
N VAL A 507 -6.41 18.06 -31.50
CA VAL A 507 -7.26 16.85 -31.36
C VAL A 507 -8.38 16.86 -32.39
N ASP A 508 -8.74 15.68 -32.89
CA ASP A 508 -9.90 15.47 -33.76
C ASP A 508 -10.99 14.75 -32.97
N LEU A 509 -11.87 15.53 -32.36
CA LEU A 509 -12.92 15.05 -31.47
C LEU A 509 -14.17 14.66 -32.27
N THR A 510 -14.88 13.64 -31.79
CA THR A 510 -16.17 13.24 -32.35
C THR A 510 -17.30 13.92 -31.57
N PRO A 511 -18.09 14.83 -32.17
CA PRO A 511 -19.20 15.47 -31.48
C PRO A 511 -20.17 14.46 -30.87
N GLY A 512 -20.60 14.70 -29.63
CA GLY A 512 -21.45 13.82 -28.84
C GLY A 512 -20.71 12.73 -28.06
N GLN A 513 -19.42 12.49 -28.35
CA GLN A 513 -18.61 11.49 -27.63
C GLN A 513 -18.09 12.05 -26.30
N ALA A 514 -18.09 11.21 -25.26
CA ALA A 514 -17.46 11.53 -23.98
C ALA A 514 -15.94 11.34 -24.04
N TYR A 515 -15.20 12.27 -23.44
CA TYR A 515 -13.75 12.24 -23.39
C TYR A 515 -13.24 12.22 -21.96
N TYR A 516 -12.12 11.52 -21.77
CA TYR A 516 -11.44 11.31 -20.50
C TYR A 516 -10.06 11.94 -20.56
N THR A 517 -9.46 12.16 -19.39
CA THR A 517 -8.06 12.57 -19.28
C THR A 517 -7.19 11.48 -18.70
N THR A 518 -5.93 11.45 -19.11
CA THR A 518 -4.89 10.80 -18.29
C THR A 518 -4.46 11.72 -17.15
N THR A 519 -3.72 11.16 -16.21
CA THR A 519 -2.99 11.91 -15.18
C THR A 519 -1.89 12.82 -15.75
N LYS A 520 -1.55 12.70 -17.04
CA LYS A 520 -0.67 13.64 -17.76
C LYS A 520 -1.39 14.85 -18.35
N GLY A 521 -2.73 14.85 -18.33
CA GLY A 521 -3.56 15.89 -18.94
C GLY A 521 -3.89 15.64 -20.41
N GLU A 522 -3.59 14.45 -20.94
CA GLU A 522 -3.89 14.07 -22.32
C GLU A 522 -5.37 13.71 -22.45
N ILE A 523 -6.05 14.27 -23.45
CA ILE A 523 -7.46 14.03 -23.72
C ILE A 523 -7.60 12.85 -24.68
N LEU A 524 -8.35 11.83 -24.25
CA LEU A 524 -8.45 10.55 -24.95
C LEU A 524 -9.91 10.10 -25.06
N ALA A 525 -10.23 9.48 -26.19
CA ALA A 525 -11.46 8.72 -26.35
C ALA A 525 -11.28 7.33 -25.72
N ALA A 526 -12.18 6.96 -24.81
CA ALA A 526 -12.27 5.61 -24.27
C ALA A 526 -12.93 4.68 -25.29
N THR A 527 -12.41 3.46 -25.45
CA THR A 527 -12.92 2.50 -26.44
C THR A 527 -13.87 1.46 -25.84
N SER A 528 -13.54 0.91 -24.67
CA SER A 528 -14.35 -0.14 -24.04
C SER A 528 -14.06 -0.22 -22.54
N THR A 529 -14.97 -0.85 -21.81
CA THR A 529 -14.80 -1.21 -20.41
C THR A 529 -15.36 -2.60 -20.16
N ASP A 530 -14.92 -3.24 -19.07
CA ASP A 530 -15.57 -4.47 -18.60
C ASP A 530 -17.01 -4.15 -18.19
N ALA A 531 -17.91 -5.13 -18.29
CA ALA A 531 -19.31 -4.92 -17.91
C ALA A 531 -19.42 -4.49 -16.44
N GLY A 532 -20.05 -3.33 -16.18
CA GLY A 532 -20.23 -2.78 -14.84
C GLY A 532 -18.98 -2.13 -14.22
N ALA A 533 -17.89 -1.97 -14.98
CA ALA A 533 -16.67 -1.34 -14.47
C ALA A 533 -16.72 0.20 -14.50
N GLU A 534 -16.12 0.80 -13.48
CA GLU A 534 -15.99 2.26 -13.31
C GLU A 534 -14.64 2.79 -13.87
N TYR A 535 -14.14 2.16 -14.92
CA TYR A 535 -12.91 2.54 -15.62
C TYR A 535 -13.05 2.28 -17.12
N TYR A 536 -12.11 2.71 -17.94
CA TYR A 536 -12.14 2.59 -19.39
C TYR A 536 -10.75 2.32 -19.95
N PHE A 537 -10.70 1.62 -21.07
CA PHE A 537 -9.48 1.43 -21.84
C PHE A 537 -9.29 2.52 -22.89
N VAL A 538 -8.03 2.96 -23.02
CA VAL A 538 -7.54 3.67 -24.19
C VAL A 538 -6.52 2.77 -24.87
N GLY A 539 -6.98 2.09 -25.92
CA GLY A 539 -6.23 0.98 -26.52
C GLY A 539 -5.95 -0.14 -25.51
N ASN A 540 -4.82 -0.82 -25.64
CA ASN A 540 -4.46 -1.96 -24.78
C ASN A 540 -3.43 -1.62 -23.69
N LYS A 541 -3.03 -0.34 -23.59
CA LYS A 541 -1.89 0.08 -22.75
C LYS A 541 -2.22 1.10 -21.68
N THR A 542 -3.41 1.68 -21.71
CA THR A 542 -3.81 2.73 -20.77
C THR A 542 -5.20 2.44 -20.25
N VAL A 543 -5.36 2.52 -18.94
CA VAL A 543 -6.66 2.42 -18.25
C VAL A 543 -6.90 3.72 -17.51
N VAL A 544 -8.06 4.35 -17.69
CA VAL A 544 -8.46 5.57 -16.99
C VAL A 544 -9.73 5.29 -16.21
N SER A 545 -9.83 5.79 -14.98
CA SER A 545 -11.07 5.66 -14.20
C SER A 545 -12.16 6.60 -14.71
N GLN A 546 -13.42 6.28 -14.40
CA GLN A 546 -14.58 7.06 -14.84
C GLN A 546 -14.60 8.48 -14.27
N ASP A 547 -14.01 8.68 -13.09
CA ASP A 547 -13.84 10.00 -12.47
C ASP A 547 -12.82 10.90 -13.21
N SER A 548 -12.06 10.35 -14.17
CA SER A 548 -11.23 11.12 -15.12
C SER A 548 -12.04 11.71 -16.28
N ARG A 549 -13.37 11.55 -16.30
CA ARG A 549 -14.21 12.14 -17.35
C ARG A 549 -14.12 13.65 -17.32
N VAL A 550 -13.82 14.24 -18.47
CA VAL A 550 -13.62 15.69 -18.61
C VAL A 550 -14.87 16.36 -19.15
N GLY A 551 -15.54 15.72 -20.10
CA GLY A 551 -16.68 16.34 -20.77
C GLY A 551 -17.17 15.57 -21.98
N VAL A 552 -17.98 16.24 -22.78
CA VAL A 552 -18.51 15.74 -24.06
C VAL A 552 -18.07 16.67 -25.17
N ALA A 553 -17.56 16.12 -26.26
CA ALA A 553 -17.18 16.93 -27.41
C ALA A 553 -18.41 17.55 -28.06
N VAL A 554 -18.34 18.85 -28.37
CA VAL A 554 -19.41 19.60 -29.04
C VAL A 554 -19.03 19.99 -30.47
N THR A 555 -17.73 20.09 -30.75
CA THR A 555 -17.15 20.23 -32.09
C THR A 555 -15.92 19.34 -32.18
N LYS A 556 -15.28 19.30 -33.35
CA LYS A 556 -14.03 18.56 -33.55
C LYS A 556 -12.86 19.05 -32.70
N ASP A 557 -12.95 20.24 -32.13
CA ASP A 557 -11.89 20.92 -31.39
C ASP A 557 -12.36 21.51 -30.06
N LYS A 558 -13.60 21.21 -29.61
CA LYS A 558 -14.14 21.73 -28.35
C LYS A 558 -14.82 20.65 -27.51
N ILE A 559 -14.53 20.69 -26.21
CA ILE A 559 -15.17 19.86 -25.19
C ILE A 559 -15.98 20.75 -24.27
N TYR A 560 -17.22 20.37 -24.02
CA TYR A 560 -18.04 20.97 -22.99
C TYR A 560 -17.69 20.37 -21.63
N VAL A 561 -17.15 21.21 -20.74
CA VAL A 561 -16.82 20.89 -19.35
C VAL A 561 -17.98 21.33 -18.47
N THR A 562 -18.39 20.48 -17.53
CA THR A 562 -19.46 20.80 -16.57
C THR A 562 -18.88 20.99 -15.18
N SER A 563 -19.40 21.98 -14.44
CA SER A 563 -19.05 22.20 -13.03
C SER A 563 -19.76 21.24 -12.06
N SER A 564 -20.72 20.44 -12.54
CA SER A 564 -21.32 19.35 -11.77
C SER A 564 -20.56 18.04 -12.04
N LEU A 565 -19.61 17.73 -11.16
CA LEU A 565 -18.85 16.47 -11.14
C LEU A 565 -19.04 15.68 -9.84
#